data_AF-A0A7W1MYL0-F1
#
_entry.id   AF-A0A7W1MYL0-F1
#
_cell.length_a   1.000
_cell.length_b   1.000
_cell.length_c   1.000
_cell.angle_alpha   90.00
_cell.angle_beta   90.00
_cell.angle_gamma   90.00
#
_symmetry.space_group_name_H-M   'P 1'
#
loop_
_entity.id
_entity.type
_entity.pdbx_description
1 polymer ?
#
loop_
_entity_poly.entity_id
_entity_poly.type
_entity_poly.pdbx_seq_one_letter_code
_entity_poly.pdbx_strand_id
1 'polypeptide(L)'
;ANYRQKHGLFGALIVEPRGAQFLDPFDHDEEAIAGTAAVIRLPDGTAFREFCLGLADFVPLFDRHREPLNPPEVPGAHGDSGAMAVNYRSEPIRERKGDPAYWFSSRRHRYEEGGRQVLLHHGDPSTDVFETYPGEPIRLRIVQGSHEESHSLAVHGMRWRRFWGDPRSPLRNQQTTGISEAFTFVVDAAYSAGDHLWKLAAADDLWLGCWGLIRSHPGEVSHLPPLPGGHYTEVAPTERDAVRRFRIVAEARPLTYRADLVDPFALIYRVEAIAAPGGAWREVPASPGDPEPLVLRCRTGEWVEVELHNRLPEELAPEPFAPTVPVEDHERPVSSQVSLHADLLCFDVRHGDGANVGRNPRQTARPGERVIYRWHADAEVGPVLLQDMADFRNHRHHGLVGALVVEPADATPYRPDPELDPEGAVAARGEAWHGPRANIDHPDSEAMKEEIVVILQDGLRLFLNGNLGFPAPDIPADPGEGRADHEDQGQKGFNYRTEPTGPPRWLDLDEPATPTWTVRAGADVRLHLVTAADKPRGHTFTVHAHTWPGWPQMGSASPRFSSVTALTPGSVDTLEFTAASEPGDYAYRSGAFSWAVSQGLWGILRVV
;
A
#
# COMPACT_ATOMS: atom_id res chain seq x y z
N ALA A 1 1.72 -10.59 27.03
CA ALA A 1 1.91 -9.92 28.33
C ALA A 1 0.59 -9.31 28.84
N ASN A 2 0.57 -8.75 30.07
CA ASN A 2 -0.27 -9.34 31.13
C ASN A 2 -1.55 -8.57 31.55
N TYR A 3 -1.65 -7.24 31.34
CA TYR A 3 -2.82 -6.39 31.68
C TYR A 3 -2.42 -4.93 31.44
N ARG A 4 -1.24 -4.58 31.96
CA ARG A 4 -0.69 -3.21 31.99
C ARG A 4 -0.49 -2.59 30.61
N GLN A 5 0.03 -3.34 29.65
CA GLN A 5 0.34 -2.81 28.31
C GLN A 5 -0.92 -2.49 27.49
N LYS A 6 -1.99 -3.32 27.59
CA LYS A 6 -3.32 -3.00 27.03
C LYS A 6 -3.91 -1.70 27.61
N HIS A 7 -3.49 -1.33 28.81
CA HIS A 7 -3.86 -0.07 29.47
C HIS A 7 -2.82 1.05 29.29
N GLY A 8 -1.92 0.89 28.32
CA GLY A 8 -1.01 1.96 27.93
C GLY A 8 0.29 2.06 28.72
N LEU A 9 0.67 1.06 29.52
CA LEU A 9 1.96 1.08 30.22
C LEU A 9 3.10 0.66 29.29
N PHE A 10 3.40 1.53 28.33
CA PHE A 10 4.58 1.49 27.46
C PHE A 10 5.15 2.90 27.32
N GLY A 11 6.36 3.02 26.79
CA GLY A 11 6.99 4.31 26.57
C GLY A 11 8.26 4.16 25.75
N ALA A 12 8.76 5.29 25.27
CA ALA A 12 9.99 5.38 24.51
C ALA A 12 10.95 6.34 25.21
N LEU A 13 12.22 5.99 25.26
CA LEU A 13 13.29 6.93 25.55
C LEU A 13 14.00 7.22 24.23
N ILE A 14 13.85 8.44 23.73
CA ILE A 14 14.56 8.88 22.53
C ILE A 14 15.92 9.42 22.94
N VAL A 15 16.96 8.99 22.23
CA VAL A 15 18.35 9.34 22.53
C VAL A 15 18.95 10.03 21.32
N GLU A 16 19.39 11.27 21.54
CA GLU A 16 20.04 12.10 20.53
C GLU A 16 21.55 12.21 20.77
N PRO A 17 22.34 12.63 19.75
CA PRO A 17 23.76 12.89 19.91
C PRO A 17 24.06 13.82 21.08
N ARG A 18 25.20 13.58 21.74
CA ARG A 18 25.64 14.39 22.87
C ARG A 18 25.70 15.88 22.50
N GLY A 19 25.03 16.71 23.28
CA GLY A 19 24.96 18.16 23.08
C GLY A 19 23.80 18.64 22.22
N ALA A 20 22.95 17.71 21.72
CA ALA A 20 21.67 18.09 21.13
C ALA A 20 20.79 18.80 22.16
N GLN A 21 19.99 19.76 21.69
CA GLN A 21 18.98 20.48 22.46
C GLN A 21 17.60 20.01 22.03
N PHE A 22 16.72 19.79 23.01
CA PHE A 22 15.31 19.43 22.80
C PHE A 22 14.48 20.68 23.03
N LEU A 23 13.88 21.21 21.97
CA LEU A 23 13.11 22.46 21.99
C LEU A 23 11.62 22.17 21.81
N ASP A 24 10.76 22.95 22.45
CA ASP A 24 9.30 22.86 22.22
C ASP A 24 8.99 23.19 20.74
N PRO A 25 8.15 22.38 20.04
CA PRO A 25 7.83 22.62 18.63
C PRO A 25 7.18 23.97 18.30
N PHE A 26 6.51 24.57 19.28
CA PHE A 26 5.74 25.80 19.15
C PHE A 26 6.41 27.00 19.82
N ASP A 27 7.40 26.77 20.68
CA ASP A 27 8.24 27.80 21.30
C ASP A 27 9.70 27.34 21.47
N HIS A 28 10.58 27.77 20.56
CA HIS A 28 11.99 27.35 20.57
C HIS A 28 12.83 27.91 21.74
N ASP A 29 12.27 28.80 22.55
CA ASP A 29 12.93 29.30 23.78
C ASP A 29 12.71 28.36 24.98
N GLU A 30 11.78 27.40 24.87
CA GLU A 30 11.46 26.44 25.93
C GLU A 30 12.04 25.04 25.62
N GLU A 31 12.44 24.32 26.68
CA GLU A 31 12.97 22.96 26.58
C GLU A 31 11.84 21.92 26.51
N ALA A 32 11.89 21.04 25.51
CA ALA A 32 10.99 19.90 25.41
C ALA A 32 11.48 18.75 26.31
N ILE A 33 10.87 18.59 27.49
CA ILE A 33 11.22 17.53 28.44
C ILE A 33 10.56 16.18 28.08
N ALA A 34 9.35 16.21 27.53
CA ALA A 34 8.58 15.03 27.11
C ALA A 34 7.48 15.44 26.13
N GLY A 35 7.07 14.52 25.24
CA GLY A 35 5.99 14.77 24.29
C GLY A 35 6.01 13.79 23.12
N THR A 36 5.05 13.95 22.21
CA THR A 36 5.00 13.22 20.93
C THR A 36 5.70 13.98 19.81
N ALA A 37 6.10 15.23 20.05
CA ALA A 37 6.86 16.04 19.11
C ALA A 37 7.89 16.93 19.82
N ALA A 38 9.02 17.18 19.17
CA ALA A 38 10.06 18.11 19.59
C ALA A 38 10.78 18.71 18.36
N VAL A 39 11.50 19.82 18.56
CA VAL A 39 12.52 20.27 17.62
C VAL A 39 13.88 19.94 18.21
N ILE A 40 14.67 19.15 17.48
CA ILE A 40 16.01 18.78 17.90
C ILE A 40 17.01 19.67 17.19
N ARG A 41 17.80 20.43 17.96
CA ARG A 41 18.96 21.17 17.43
C ARG A 41 20.24 20.42 17.77
N LEU A 42 20.98 20.02 16.75
CA LEU A 42 22.26 19.32 16.90
C LEU A 42 23.41 20.28 17.23
N PRO A 43 24.53 19.77 17.80
CA PRO A 43 25.70 20.58 18.12
C PRO A 43 26.33 21.32 16.93
N ASP A 44 26.13 20.81 15.71
CA ASP A 44 26.61 21.44 14.48
C ASP A 44 25.72 22.59 13.98
N GLY A 45 24.63 22.88 14.69
CA GLY A 45 23.68 23.94 14.38
C GLY A 45 22.54 23.51 13.46
N THR A 46 22.56 22.30 12.91
CA THR A 46 21.43 21.75 12.14
C THR A 46 20.27 21.41 13.06
N ALA A 47 19.05 21.40 12.53
CA ALA A 47 17.85 21.06 13.29
C ALA A 47 16.86 20.24 12.46
N PHE A 48 16.04 19.45 13.14
CA PHE A 48 14.96 18.68 12.54
C PHE A 48 13.75 18.62 13.47
N ARG A 49 12.57 18.37 12.89
CA ARG A 49 11.36 18.04 13.66
C ARG A 49 11.37 16.56 13.99
N GLU A 50 11.14 16.24 15.24
CA GLU A 50 11.01 14.88 15.71
C GLU A 50 9.56 14.59 16.06
N PHE A 51 8.99 13.54 15.48
CA PHE A 51 7.63 13.07 15.72
C PHE A 51 7.67 11.62 16.19
N CYS A 52 6.84 11.28 17.18
CA CYS A 52 6.84 9.95 17.78
C CYS A 52 5.43 9.34 17.76
N LEU A 53 5.33 8.11 17.24
CA LEU A 53 4.13 7.30 17.20
C LEU A 53 4.33 6.05 18.07
N GLY A 54 3.63 5.98 19.21
CA GLY A 54 3.57 4.80 20.06
C GLY A 54 2.32 3.99 19.76
N LEU A 55 2.49 2.77 19.26
CA LEU A 55 1.39 1.88 18.88
C LEU A 55 0.91 1.04 20.07
N ALA A 56 -0.41 0.87 20.18
CA ALA A 56 -1.07 0.04 21.18
C ALA A 56 -2.20 -0.79 20.54
N ASP A 57 -2.24 -2.07 20.88
CA ASP A 57 -3.27 -3.02 20.51
C ASP A 57 -4.14 -3.40 21.70
N PHE A 58 -5.33 -3.89 21.37
CA PHE A 58 -6.30 -4.42 22.34
C PHE A 58 -6.61 -3.46 23.49
N VAL A 59 -6.63 -2.16 23.20
CA VAL A 59 -6.96 -1.10 24.13
C VAL A 59 -8.45 -1.21 24.46
N PRO A 60 -8.83 -1.39 25.74
CA PRO A 60 -10.23 -1.50 26.13
C PRO A 60 -10.90 -0.13 26.06
N LEU A 61 -11.56 0.14 24.92
CA LEU A 61 -12.32 1.37 24.68
C LEU A 61 -13.79 1.21 25.03
N PHE A 62 -14.40 2.30 25.49
CA PHE A 62 -15.81 2.39 25.85
C PHE A 62 -16.45 3.58 25.14
N ASP A 63 -17.71 3.43 24.77
CA ASP A 63 -18.49 4.53 24.21
C ASP A 63 -18.91 5.56 25.29
N ARG A 64 -19.62 6.61 24.87
CA ARG A 64 -20.14 7.65 25.78
C ARG A 64 -21.16 7.13 26.81
N HIS A 65 -21.73 5.96 26.58
CA HIS A 65 -22.68 5.29 27.47
C HIS A 65 -21.99 4.32 28.44
N ARG A 66 -20.66 4.20 28.37
CA ARG A 66 -19.82 3.26 29.13
C ARG A 66 -20.03 1.80 28.73
N GLU A 67 -20.45 1.57 27.50
CA GLU A 67 -20.50 0.24 26.92
C GLU A 67 -19.15 -0.04 26.22
N PRO A 68 -18.54 -1.22 26.44
CA PRO A 68 -17.28 -1.58 25.79
C PRO A 68 -17.47 -1.75 24.27
N LEU A 69 -16.53 -1.23 23.47
CA LEU A 69 -16.62 -1.31 22.01
C LEU A 69 -16.36 -2.72 21.46
N ASN A 70 -15.42 -3.44 22.07
CA ASN A 70 -15.07 -4.82 21.73
C ASN A 70 -14.79 -5.62 23.01
N PRO A 71 -15.83 -6.01 23.76
CA PRO A 71 -15.66 -6.73 25.02
C PRO A 71 -15.08 -8.13 24.81
N PRO A 72 -14.31 -8.67 25.77
CA PRO A 72 -13.92 -10.07 25.74
C PRO A 72 -15.14 -10.97 25.88
N GLU A 73 -15.12 -12.15 25.25
CA GLU A 73 -16.22 -13.13 25.32
C GLU A 73 -16.55 -13.53 26.77
N VAL A 74 -15.51 -13.69 27.59
CA VAL A 74 -15.62 -13.91 29.03
C VAL A 74 -14.63 -13.01 29.79
N PRO A 75 -14.94 -12.61 31.04
CA PRO A 75 -14.01 -11.83 31.85
C PRO A 75 -12.64 -12.50 31.97
N GLY A 76 -11.58 -11.79 31.55
CA GLY A 76 -10.21 -12.29 31.61
C GLY A 76 -9.80 -13.19 30.43
N ALA A 77 -10.62 -13.32 29.39
CA ALA A 77 -10.23 -14.00 28.16
C ALA A 77 -8.99 -13.34 27.52
N HIS A 78 -8.19 -14.15 26.84
CA HIS A 78 -6.97 -13.71 26.17
C HIS A 78 -7.15 -13.33 24.70
N GLY A 79 -8.34 -13.52 24.12
CA GLY A 79 -8.61 -13.20 22.72
C GLY A 79 -8.63 -11.70 22.40
N ASP A 80 -8.92 -11.42 21.13
CA ASP A 80 -8.76 -10.13 20.44
C ASP A 80 -9.84 -9.09 20.79
N SER A 81 -9.93 -8.84 22.10
CA SER A 81 -10.79 -7.82 22.70
C SER A 81 -10.09 -6.46 22.76
N GLY A 82 -10.86 -5.39 22.67
CA GLY A 82 -10.37 -4.02 22.59
C GLY A 82 -10.20 -3.51 21.15
N ALA A 83 -9.55 -2.36 21.00
CA ALA A 83 -9.30 -1.67 19.74
C ALA A 83 -7.83 -1.26 19.63
N MET A 84 -7.45 -0.64 18.52
CA MET A 84 -6.10 -0.10 18.35
C MET A 84 -6.05 1.39 18.72
N ALA A 85 -4.88 1.87 19.14
CA ALA A 85 -4.63 3.28 19.40
C ALA A 85 -3.18 3.67 19.09
N VAL A 86 -2.97 4.95 18.82
CA VAL A 86 -1.66 5.57 18.64
C VAL A 86 -1.54 6.74 19.60
N ASN A 87 -0.48 6.77 20.42
CA ASN A 87 -0.28 7.79 21.47
C ASN A 87 -1.50 7.98 22.39
N TYR A 88 -2.16 6.87 22.75
CA TYR A 88 -3.39 6.85 23.55
C TYR A 88 -4.62 7.50 22.90
N ARG A 89 -4.58 7.72 21.58
CA ARG A 89 -5.67 8.30 20.78
C ARG A 89 -6.07 7.34 19.66
N SER A 90 -7.29 7.47 19.18
CA SER A 90 -7.78 6.83 17.95
C SER A 90 -8.83 7.73 17.31
N GLU A 91 -8.96 7.64 15.99
CA GLU A 91 -10.03 8.28 15.22
C GLU A 91 -10.80 7.21 14.41
N PRO A 92 -11.68 6.42 15.06
CA PRO A 92 -12.35 5.30 14.40
C PRO A 92 -13.23 5.74 13.24
N ILE A 93 -13.13 5.07 12.10
CA ILE A 93 -13.81 5.43 10.85
C ILE A 93 -15.33 5.32 10.98
N ARG A 94 -15.83 4.35 11.76
CA ARG A 94 -17.28 4.21 12.02
C ARG A 94 -17.93 5.49 12.59
N GLU A 95 -17.17 6.31 13.31
CA GLU A 95 -17.67 7.57 13.87
C GLU A 95 -17.74 8.70 12.81
N ARG A 96 -17.07 8.50 11.68
CA ARG A 96 -16.99 9.43 10.55
C ARG A 96 -18.00 9.02 9.47
N LYS A 97 -19.28 9.26 9.75
CA LYS A 97 -20.41 8.89 8.86
C LYS A 97 -20.36 9.55 7.48
N GLY A 98 -21.09 8.98 6.52
CA GLY A 98 -21.26 9.52 5.17
C GLY A 98 -20.46 8.73 4.13
N ASP A 99 -20.29 9.32 2.94
CA ASP A 99 -19.57 8.70 1.82
C ASP A 99 -18.09 8.40 2.19
N PRO A 100 -17.63 7.15 2.06
CA PRO A 100 -16.26 6.73 2.37
C PRO A 100 -15.16 7.60 1.77
N ALA A 101 -15.43 8.22 0.61
CA ALA A 101 -14.50 9.11 -0.07
C ALA A 101 -14.09 10.32 0.75
N TYR A 102 -14.82 10.67 1.81
CA TYR A 102 -14.52 11.84 2.64
C TYR A 102 -14.10 11.49 4.07
N TRP A 103 -13.92 10.21 4.41
CA TRP A 103 -13.55 9.81 5.77
C TRP A 103 -12.27 10.48 6.26
N PHE A 104 -11.21 10.56 5.47
CA PHE A 104 -9.98 11.23 5.91
C PHE A 104 -10.03 12.77 5.85
N SER A 105 -11.14 13.36 5.42
CA SER A 105 -11.20 14.80 5.18
C SER A 105 -11.64 15.60 6.40
N SER A 106 -10.98 16.73 6.61
CA SER A 106 -11.33 17.74 7.61
C SER A 106 -12.15 18.89 7.04
N ARG A 107 -12.39 18.90 5.71
CA ARG A 107 -13.18 19.93 5.03
C ARG A 107 -14.69 19.71 5.18
N ARG A 108 -15.44 20.77 4.89
CA ARG A 108 -16.89 20.70 4.71
C ARG A 108 -17.20 20.19 3.30
N HIS A 109 -18.00 19.15 3.19
CA HIS A 109 -18.42 18.55 1.93
C HIS A 109 -19.93 18.65 1.76
N ARG A 110 -20.36 18.90 0.52
CA ARG A 110 -21.77 18.82 0.14
C ARG A 110 -21.92 17.72 -0.90
N TYR A 111 -22.83 16.79 -0.64
CA TYR A 111 -23.23 15.77 -1.58
C TYR A 111 -24.74 15.51 -1.47
N GLU A 112 -25.29 14.83 -2.47
CA GLU A 112 -26.69 14.43 -2.49
C GLU A 112 -26.83 13.01 -1.98
N GLU A 113 -27.75 12.81 -1.03
CA GLU A 113 -28.07 11.50 -0.47
C GLU A 113 -29.60 11.38 -0.42
N GLY A 114 -30.17 10.39 -1.12
CA GLY A 114 -31.63 10.22 -1.20
C GLY A 114 -32.37 11.47 -1.70
N GLY A 115 -31.77 12.22 -2.62
CA GLY A 115 -32.33 13.48 -3.16
C GLY A 115 -32.28 14.68 -2.20
N ARG A 116 -31.53 14.60 -1.09
CA ARG A 116 -31.33 15.70 -0.13
C ARG A 116 -29.87 16.12 -0.10
N GLN A 117 -29.63 17.42 0.01
CA GLN A 117 -28.28 17.97 0.21
C GLN A 117 -27.83 17.71 1.65
N VAL A 118 -26.77 16.93 1.81
CA VAL A 118 -26.10 16.65 3.09
C VAL A 118 -24.86 17.52 3.21
N LEU A 119 -24.66 18.12 4.39
CA LEU A 119 -23.43 18.83 4.73
C LEU A 119 -22.63 17.96 5.70
N LEU A 120 -21.50 17.43 5.25
CA LEU A 120 -20.60 16.62 6.04
C LEU A 120 -19.39 17.44 6.50
N HIS A 121 -19.01 17.32 7.77
CA HIS A 121 -17.83 18.00 8.32
C HIS A 121 -17.32 17.26 9.55
N HIS A 122 -16.19 16.58 9.42
CA HIS A 122 -15.60 15.85 10.52
C HIS A 122 -14.57 16.66 11.31
N GLY A 123 -13.86 17.59 10.67
CA GLY A 123 -12.70 18.26 11.27
C GLY A 123 -11.42 17.41 11.23
N ASP A 124 -10.38 17.93 11.88
CA ASP A 124 -9.10 17.22 12.05
C ASP A 124 -9.31 15.97 12.95
N PRO A 125 -8.54 14.88 12.77
CA PRO A 125 -8.72 13.66 13.55
C PRO A 125 -8.34 13.87 15.02
N SER A 126 -8.82 12.98 15.89
CA SER A 126 -8.49 12.98 17.33
C SER A 126 -7.09 12.45 17.65
N THR A 127 -6.44 11.79 16.68
CA THR A 127 -5.02 11.42 16.72
C THR A 127 -4.13 12.65 16.49
N ASP A 128 -2.82 12.49 16.66
CA ASP A 128 -1.89 13.62 16.52
C ASP A 128 -1.92 14.23 15.10
N VAL A 129 -1.96 15.56 15.07
CA VAL A 129 -1.70 16.39 13.89
C VAL A 129 -0.33 17.01 14.09
N PHE A 130 0.70 16.41 13.49
CA PHE A 130 2.04 16.98 13.50
C PHE A 130 2.12 18.13 12.51
N GLU A 131 2.82 19.21 12.85
CA GLU A 131 2.92 20.39 12.00
C GLU A 131 4.37 20.64 11.56
N THR A 132 4.55 21.06 10.31
CA THR A 132 5.85 21.30 9.68
C THR A 132 5.73 22.34 8.57
N TYR A 133 6.86 22.68 7.95
CA TYR A 133 6.92 23.42 6.68
C TYR A 133 7.54 22.57 5.55
N PRO A 134 7.21 22.84 4.27
CA PRO A 134 7.77 22.13 3.13
C PRO A 134 9.29 22.05 3.15
N GLY A 135 9.82 20.83 3.08
CA GLY A 135 11.25 20.55 3.04
C GLY A 135 11.99 20.60 4.38
N GLU A 136 11.33 20.91 5.49
CA GLU A 136 11.98 20.79 6.80
C GLU A 136 12.29 19.33 7.12
N PRO A 137 13.51 18.99 7.58
CA PRO A 137 13.86 17.62 7.92
C PRO A 137 12.97 17.07 9.03
N ILE A 138 12.44 15.87 8.83
CA ILE A 138 11.64 15.14 9.83
C ILE A 138 12.37 13.87 10.26
N ARG A 139 12.31 13.57 11.55
CA ARG A 139 12.58 12.25 12.13
C ARG A 139 11.28 11.69 12.65
N LEU A 140 10.76 10.66 12.01
CA LEU A 140 9.57 9.95 12.47
C LEU A 140 10.02 8.70 13.24
N ARG A 141 9.66 8.64 14.52
CA ARG A 141 9.90 7.51 15.42
C ARG A 141 8.62 6.69 15.49
N ILE A 142 8.75 5.38 15.35
CA ILE A 142 7.68 4.44 15.68
C ILE A 142 8.17 3.47 16.74
N VAL A 143 7.34 3.21 17.73
CA VAL A 143 7.57 2.17 18.74
C VAL A 143 6.32 1.33 18.84
N GLN A 144 6.46 0.04 18.52
CA GLN A 144 5.42 -0.95 18.74
C GLN A 144 5.58 -1.43 20.18
N GLY A 145 4.80 -0.82 21.09
CA GLY A 145 4.77 -1.19 22.52
C GLY A 145 3.87 -2.38 22.82
N SER A 146 3.46 -3.08 21.77
CA SER A 146 2.21 -3.82 21.65
C SER A 146 2.42 -5.33 21.68
N HIS A 147 1.34 -6.12 21.62
CA HIS A 147 1.32 -7.52 22.02
C HIS A 147 1.27 -8.56 20.93
N GLU A 148 0.66 -8.26 19.79
CA GLU A 148 0.26 -9.35 18.89
C GLU A 148 0.31 -8.91 17.44
N GLU A 149 -0.39 -7.83 17.11
CA GLU A 149 -0.61 -7.47 15.72
C GLU A 149 0.62 -6.87 15.06
N SER A 150 0.78 -7.23 13.79
CA SER A 150 1.70 -6.54 12.89
C SER A 150 0.99 -5.35 12.27
N HIS A 151 1.69 -4.23 12.21
CA HIS A 151 1.16 -2.99 11.62
C HIS A 151 1.97 -2.57 10.41
N SER A 152 1.35 -1.83 9.50
CA SER A 152 1.97 -1.35 8.27
C SER A 152 1.97 0.17 8.23
N LEU A 153 3.00 0.83 8.77
CA LEU A 153 3.07 2.30 8.69
C LEU A 153 3.33 2.74 7.25
N ALA A 154 2.52 3.64 6.72
CA ALA A 154 2.76 4.36 5.48
C ALA A 154 2.50 5.86 5.63
N VAL A 155 3.24 6.70 4.90
CA VAL A 155 3.06 8.16 4.89
C VAL A 155 2.94 8.67 3.45
N HIS A 156 1.81 9.32 3.14
CA HIS A 156 1.53 9.84 1.80
C HIS A 156 2.46 11.00 1.46
N GLY A 157 3.09 10.96 0.27
CA GLY A 157 3.98 12.03 -0.21
C GLY A 157 5.31 12.17 0.56
N MET A 158 5.64 11.24 1.45
CA MET A 158 6.91 11.20 2.18
C MET A 158 7.57 9.82 2.04
N ARG A 159 8.90 9.79 2.10
CA ARG A 159 9.70 8.57 1.95
C ARG A 159 11.05 8.71 2.64
N TRP A 160 11.66 7.58 2.93
CA TRP A 160 12.92 7.46 3.67
C TRP A 160 13.77 6.33 3.09
N ARG A 161 15.04 6.28 3.48
CA ARG A 161 15.92 5.13 3.21
C ARG A 161 15.59 3.99 4.18
N ARG A 162 15.48 2.75 3.69
CA ARG A 162 15.23 1.57 4.55
C ARG A 162 16.24 1.47 5.69
N PHE A 163 17.51 1.72 5.39
CA PHE A 163 18.57 1.87 6.38
C PHE A 163 19.09 3.31 6.32
N TRP A 164 18.69 4.14 7.29
CA TRP A 164 19.00 5.57 7.31
C TRP A 164 20.50 5.90 7.30
N GLY A 165 21.34 4.98 7.78
CA GLY A 165 22.81 5.12 7.77
C GLY A 165 23.50 4.74 6.45
N ASP A 166 22.77 4.20 5.47
CA ASP A 166 23.33 3.86 4.15
C ASP A 166 22.56 4.63 3.04
N PRO A 167 23.18 5.63 2.40
CA PRO A 167 22.53 6.41 1.34
C PRO A 167 22.21 5.58 0.09
N ARG A 168 22.83 4.39 -0.07
CA ARG A 168 22.53 3.45 -1.17
C ARG A 168 21.39 2.50 -0.84
N SER A 169 20.92 2.50 0.42
CA SER A 169 19.75 1.72 0.82
C SER A 169 18.54 2.14 0.00
N PRO A 170 17.64 1.22 -0.37
CA PRO A 170 16.49 1.59 -1.19
C PRO A 170 15.55 2.55 -0.48
N LEU A 171 14.85 3.38 -1.25
CA LEU A 171 13.79 4.24 -0.75
C LEU A 171 12.55 3.40 -0.41
N ARG A 172 11.86 3.79 0.66
CA ARG A 172 10.62 3.19 1.16
C ARG A 172 9.70 4.30 1.67
N ASN A 173 8.39 4.07 1.58
CA ASN A 173 7.35 4.89 2.21
C ASN A 173 6.43 4.05 3.10
N GLN A 174 6.75 2.76 3.26
CA GLN A 174 6.03 1.78 4.07
C GLN A 174 7.04 1.03 4.96
N GLN A 175 6.62 0.71 6.19
CA GLN A 175 7.37 -0.14 7.11
C GLN A 175 6.41 -1.07 7.87
N THR A 176 6.60 -2.37 7.71
CA THR A 176 5.98 -3.38 8.57
C THR A 176 6.63 -3.35 9.94
N THR A 177 5.84 -3.34 11.01
CA THR A 177 6.32 -3.41 12.39
C THR A 177 5.67 -4.60 13.11
N GLY A 178 6.50 -5.48 13.66
CA GLY A 178 6.08 -6.56 14.54
C GLY A 178 6.24 -6.20 16.03
N ILE A 179 6.06 -7.21 16.87
CA ILE A 179 6.06 -7.07 18.33
C ILE A 179 7.41 -6.57 18.85
N SER A 180 7.37 -5.51 19.69
CA SER A 180 8.53 -4.92 20.37
C SER A 180 9.60 -4.35 19.43
N GLU A 181 9.21 -3.97 18.20
CA GLU A 181 10.10 -3.27 17.27
C GLU A 181 10.02 -1.75 17.44
N ALA A 182 11.12 -1.08 17.09
CA ALA A 182 11.20 0.37 17.01
C ALA A 182 11.98 0.77 15.77
N PHE A 183 11.47 1.76 15.04
CA PHE A 183 12.12 2.28 13.83
C PHE A 183 12.28 3.79 13.90
N THR A 184 13.30 4.27 13.20
CA THR A 184 13.54 5.69 12.96
C THR A 184 13.56 5.92 11.45
N PHE A 185 12.67 6.77 10.98
CA PHE A 185 12.59 7.16 9.58
C PHE A 185 13.12 8.57 9.42
N VAL A 186 14.05 8.71 8.48
CA VAL A 186 14.72 9.96 8.14
C VAL A 186 14.08 10.51 6.87
N VAL A 187 13.22 11.51 7.02
CA VAL A 187 12.55 12.20 5.91
C VAL A 187 13.30 13.50 5.65
N ASP A 188 14.34 13.39 4.84
CA ASP A 188 15.13 14.53 4.35
C ASP A 188 14.78 14.89 2.89
N ALA A 189 14.02 14.02 2.21
CA ALA A 189 13.50 14.32 0.88
C ALA A 189 12.45 15.42 0.98
N ALA A 190 12.45 16.34 0.01
CA ALA A 190 11.49 17.42 0.01
C ALA A 190 10.06 16.92 -0.24
N TYR A 191 9.11 17.54 0.43
CA TYR A 191 7.68 17.24 0.37
C TYR A 191 6.89 18.54 0.20
N SER A 192 5.68 18.44 -0.37
CA SER A 192 4.84 19.59 -0.68
C SER A 192 4.19 20.22 0.55
N ALA A 193 3.56 21.38 0.37
CA ALA A 193 2.56 21.87 1.32
C ALA A 193 1.27 21.03 1.23
N GLY A 194 0.48 21.04 2.30
CA GLY A 194 -0.78 20.30 2.42
C GLY A 194 -0.79 19.33 3.62
N ASP A 195 -1.88 18.61 3.76
CA ASP A 195 -2.05 17.60 4.80
C ASP A 195 -1.63 16.23 4.24
N HIS A 196 -0.57 15.64 4.80
CA HIS A 196 -0.09 14.31 4.47
C HIS A 196 -0.76 13.29 5.41
N LEU A 197 -1.32 12.22 4.84
CA LEU A 197 -1.88 11.12 5.63
C LEU A 197 -0.75 10.20 6.11
N TRP A 198 -0.60 10.06 7.42
CA TRP A 198 0.07 8.88 7.97
C TRP A 198 -1.00 7.86 8.36
N LYS A 199 -0.74 6.59 8.06
CA LYS A 199 -1.68 5.49 8.35
C LYS A 199 -0.95 4.22 8.72
N LEU A 200 -1.60 3.39 9.54
CA LEU A 200 -1.33 1.95 9.55
C LEU A 200 -2.26 1.32 8.50
N ALA A 201 -1.70 0.74 7.44
CA ALA A 201 -2.36 0.59 6.14
C ALA A 201 -3.32 -0.61 5.98
N ALA A 202 -3.37 -1.50 6.98
CA ALA A 202 -4.38 -2.56 7.03
C ALA A 202 -5.78 -1.97 7.25
N ALA A 203 -6.80 -2.62 6.70
CA ALA A 203 -8.18 -2.14 6.79
C ALA A 203 -8.64 -2.04 8.26
N ASP A 204 -8.29 -3.02 9.07
CA ASP A 204 -8.62 -3.11 10.49
C ASP A 204 -8.00 -1.94 11.28
N ASP A 205 -6.71 -1.68 11.06
CA ASP A 205 -5.99 -0.56 11.67
C ASP A 205 -6.60 0.81 11.29
N LEU A 206 -6.84 1.02 9.99
CA LEU A 206 -7.48 2.24 9.49
C LEU A 206 -8.87 2.42 10.09
N TRP A 207 -9.67 1.35 10.08
CA TRP A 207 -11.03 1.33 10.59
C TRP A 207 -11.09 1.68 12.08
N LEU A 208 -10.19 1.09 12.87
CA LEU A 208 -10.07 1.32 14.31
C LEU A 208 -9.45 2.68 14.66
N GLY A 209 -8.93 3.39 13.68
CA GLY A 209 -8.54 4.80 13.81
C GLY A 209 -7.05 5.05 13.97
N CYS A 210 -6.20 4.15 13.49
CA CYS A 210 -4.75 4.27 13.46
C CYS A 210 -4.26 5.05 12.24
N TRP A 211 -4.67 6.32 12.14
CA TRP A 211 -4.26 7.25 11.10
C TRP A 211 -4.26 8.68 11.64
N GLY A 212 -3.58 9.60 10.98
CA GLY A 212 -3.55 11.02 11.35
C GLY A 212 -2.87 11.87 10.30
N LEU A 213 -2.48 13.09 10.67
CA LEU A 213 -1.97 14.08 9.73
C LEU A 213 -0.55 14.54 10.06
N ILE A 214 0.27 14.72 9.02
CA ILE A 214 1.42 15.64 9.04
C ILE A 214 1.03 16.84 8.17
N ARG A 215 0.76 17.97 8.81
CA ARG A 215 0.36 19.23 8.18
C ARG A 215 1.57 20.06 7.82
N SER A 216 1.86 20.15 6.53
CA SER A 216 2.90 20.97 5.95
C SER A 216 2.32 22.32 5.52
N HIS A 217 2.57 23.38 6.28
CA HIS A 217 1.98 24.70 6.03
C HIS A 217 2.61 25.36 4.79
N PRO A 218 1.82 25.95 3.87
CA PRO A 218 2.35 26.57 2.64
C PRO A 218 3.19 27.83 2.89
N GLY A 219 3.17 28.37 4.11
CA GLY A 219 3.98 29.48 4.55
C GLY A 219 3.84 29.66 6.06
N GLU A 220 4.68 30.53 6.63
CA GLU A 220 4.73 30.77 8.08
C GLU A 220 3.37 31.04 8.70
N VAL A 221 3.09 30.35 9.80
CA VAL A 221 1.92 30.54 10.65
C VAL A 221 2.33 31.00 12.05
N SER A 222 1.49 31.78 12.70
CA SER A 222 1.84 32.48 13.95
C SER A 222 2.13 31.57 15.14
N HIS A 223 1.67 30.32 15.11
CA HIS A 223 1.78 29.38 16.22
C HIS A 223 2.88 28.33 16.02
N LEU A 224 3.55 28.29 14.86
CA LEU A 224 4.59 27.31 14.56
C LEU A 224 5.86 28.02 14.07
N PRO A 225 6.89 28.21 14.90
CA PRO A 225 8.15 28.76 14.41
C PRO A 225 8.82 27.80 13.40
N PRO A 226 9.41 28.33 12.31
CA PRO A 226 10.30 27.55 11.45
C PRO A 226 11.51 27.04 12.22
N LEU A 227 12.07 25.90 11.81
CA LEU A 227 13.26 25.33 12.42
C LEU A 227 14.38 26.37 12.55
N PRO A 228 15.19 26.33 13.62
CA PRO A 228 16.31 27.26 13.77
C PRO A 228 17.28 27.23 12.58
N GLY A 229 17.46 28.38 11.93
CA GLY A 229 18.27 28.48 10.70
C GLY A 229 17.66 27.80 9.48
N GLY A 230 16.40 27.35 9.57
CA GLY A 230 15.68 26.66 8.52
C GLY A 230 15.24 27.59 7.39
N HIS A 231 15.26 27.05 6.18
CA HIS A 231 14.61 27.62 5.01
C HIS A 231 13.53 26.64 4.57
N TYR A 232 12.28 27.09 4.46
CA TYR A 232 11.22 26.32 3.82
C TYR A 232 11.16 26.72 2.35
N THR A 233 11.13 25.73 1.46
CA THR A 233 10.95 25.96 0.03
C THR A 233 9.85 25.03 -0.42
N GLU A 234 8.85 25.53 -1.15
CA GLU A 234 7.89 24.65 -1.80
C GLU A 234 8.62 23.91 -2.92
N VAL A 235 8.95 22.63 -2.70
CA VAL A 235 9.77 21.82 -3.63
C VAL A 235 8.91 20.87 -4.47
N ALA A 236 7.59 21.07 -4.55
CA ALA A 236 6.80 20.28 -5.49
C ALA A 236 7.39 20.50 -6.90
N PRO A 237 7.89 19.47 -7.61
CA PRO A 237 8.56 19.71 -8.86
C PRO A 237 7.56 20.31 -9.85
N THR A 238 7.88 21.50 -10.38
CA THR A 238 6.98 22.28 -11.24
C THR A 238 7.29 22.10 -12.72
N GLU A 239 8.56 21.83 -13.04
CA GLU A 239 9.02 21.57 -14.40
C GLU A 239 8.75 20.11 -14.81
N ARG A 240 8.19 19.94 -16.00
CA ARG A 240 7.66 18.68 -16.52
C ARG A 240 8.19 18.42 -17.93
N ASP A 241 9.48 18.14 -18.02
CA ASP A 241 10.17 18.03 -19.31
C ASP A 241 9.78 16.77 -20.09
N ALA A 242 9.52 15.66 -19.39
CA ALA A 242 9.12 14.39 -19.99
C ALA A 242 7.88 13.81 -19.30
N VAL A 243 6.70 13.93 -19.92
CA VAL A 243 5.42 13.45 -19.37
C VAL A 243 4.88 12.24 -20.14
N ARG A 244 4.96 11.06 -19.53
CA ARG A 244 4.26 9.86 -19.99
C ARG A 244 2.82 9.89 -19.50
N ARG A 245 1.87 9.67 -20.42
CA ARG A 245 0.44 9.82 -20.12
C ARG A 245 -0.32 8.51 -20.28
N PHE A 246 -1.25 8.26 -19.38
CA PHE A 246 -2.15 7.11 -19.38
C PHE A 246 -3.59 7.59 -19.25
N ARG A 247 -4.49 7.01 -20.05
CA ARG A 247 -5.93 7.07 -19.82
C ARG A 247 -6.37 5.75 -19.21
N ILE A 248 -7.01 5.83 -18.06
CA ILE A 248 -7.46 4.68 -17.28
C ILE A 248 -8.94 4.85 -17.02
N VAL A 249 -9.65 3.74 -17.02
CA VAL A 249 -11.05 3.67 -16.60
C VAL A 249 -11.18 2.73 -15.41
N ALA A 250 -11.99 3.13 -14.43
CA ALA A 250 -12.51 2.24 -13.40
C ALA A 250 -13.91 1.76 -13.81
N GLU A 251 -14.15 0.46 -13.86
CA GLU A 251 -15.44 -0.12 -14.26
C GLU A 251 -15.82 -1.30 -13.35
N ALA A 252 -17.11 -1.45 -13.06
CA ALA A 252 -17.65 -2.59 -12.33
C ALA A 252 -17.87 -3.76 -13.31
N ARG A 253 -17.26 -4.91 -13.03
CA ARG A 253 -17.38 -6.11 -13.88
C ARG A 253 -17.07 -7.36 -13.04
N PRO A 254 -17.90 -8.41 -13.09
CA PRO A 254 -17.58 -9.68 -12.45
C PRO A 254 -16.22 -10.22 -12.86
N LEU A 255 -15.45 -10.69 -11.88
CA LEU A 255 -14.09 -11.18 -12.06
C LEU A 255 -14.01 -12.66 -11.70
N THR A 256 -13.54 -13.47 -12.65
CA THR A 256 -13.35 -14.91 -12.46
C THR A 256 -11.92 -15.18 -11.97
N TYR A 257 -11.79 -15.58 -10.71
CA TYR A 257 -10.50 -15.92 -10.09
C TYR A 257 -10.07 -17.36 -10.38
N ARG A 258 -11.06 -18.25 -10.50
CA ARG A 258 -10.97 -19.65 -10.96
C ARG A 258 -12.29 -19.98 -11.65
N ALA A 259 -12.35 -21.01 -12.49
CA ALA A 259 -13.56 -21.38 -13.24
C ALA A 259 -14.85 -21.45 -12.39
N ASP A 260 -14.73 -21.80 -11.11
CA ASP A 260 -15.81 -21.89 -10.13
C ASP A 260 -15.76 -20.81 -9.03
N LEU A 261 -14.75 -19.93 -8.97
CA LEU A 261 -14.63 -18.87 -7.97
C LEU A 261 -14.70 -17.50 -8.65
N VAL A 262 -15.77 -16.76 -8.36
CA VAL A 262 -16.09 -15.50 -9.01
C VAL A 262 -16.34 -14.43 -7.95
N ASP A 263 -15.85 -13.22 -8.20
CA ASP A 263 -16.29 -12.01 -7.49
C ASP A 263 -17.31 -11.27 -8.37
N PRO A 264 -18.61 -11.29 -8.02
CA PRO A 264 -19.66 -10.57 -8.75
C PRO A 264 -19.62 -9.05 -8.55
N PHE A 265 -18.91 -8.56 -7.53
CA PHE A 265 -18.82 -7.16 -7.13
C PHE A 265 -17.50 -6.51 -7.57
N ALA A 266 -16.68 -7.25 -8.32
CA ALA A 266 -15.37 -6.79 -8.71
C ALA A 266 -15.38 -5.46 -9.48
N LEU A 267 -14.36 -4.67 -9.17
CA LEU A 267 -14.06 -3.37 -9.74
C LEU A 267 -12.68 -3.45 -10.37
N ILE A 268 -12.53 -3.02 -11.62
CA ILE A 268 -11.26 -3.14 -12.34
C ILE A 268 -10.78 -1.80 -12.89
N TYR A 269 -9.47 -1.60 -12.85
CA TYR A 269 -8.79 -0.59 -13.63
C TYR A 269 -8.39 -1.15 -14.99
N ARG A 270 -8.70 -0.41 -16.07
CA ARG A 270 -8.29 -0.76 -17.42
C ARG A 270 -7.64 0.42 -18.13
N VAL A 271 -6.51 0.17 -18.79
CA VAL A 271 -5.85 1.17 -19.64
C VAL A 271 -6.63 1.30 -20.95
N GLU A 272 -7.02 2.52 -21.32
CA GLU A 272 -7.68 2.84 -22.60
C GLU A 272 -6.68 3.41 -23.62
N ALA A 273 -5.69 4.18 -23.19
CA ALA A 273 -4.69 4.74 -24.09
C ALA A 273 -3.39 5.11 -23.37
N ILE A 274 -2.28 5.15 -24.11
CA ILE A 274 -0.94 5.51 -23.62
C ILE A 274 -0.28 6.50 -24.58
N ALA A 275 0.38 7.53 -24.06
CA ALA A 275 1.22 8.43 -24.84
C ALA A 275 2.62 8.53 -24.22
N ALA A 276 3.65 8.38 -25.05
CA ALA A 276 5.03 8.69 -24.66
C ALA A 276 5.21 10.20 -24.41
N PRO A 277 6.28 10.63 -23.71
CA PRO A 277 6.65 12.04 -23.60
C PRO A 277 6.64 12.75 -24.96
N GLY A 278 5.83 13.81 -25.09
CA GLY A 278 5.65 14.57 -26.34
C GLY A 278 4.96 13.82 -27.49
N GLY A 279 4.61 12.54 -27.31
CA GLY A 279 4.04 11.68 -28.34
C GLY A 279 2.51 11.79 -28.47
N ALA A 280 1.97 11.17 -29.52
CA ALA A 280 0.53 11.01 -29.70
C ALA A 280 -0.04 9.88 -28.82
N TRP A 281 -1.35 9.94 -28.55
CA TRP A 281 -2.07 8.85 -27.90
C TRP A 281 -2.09 7.60 -28.80
N ARG A 282 -1.79 6.45 -28.20
CA ARG A 282 -1.97 5.11 -28.77
C ARG A 282 -3.09 4.42 -28.00
N GLU A 283 -4.16 4.05 -28.68
CA GLU A 283 -5.28 3.32 -28.07
C GLU A 283 -4.84 1.91 -27.67
N VAL A 284 -5.28 1.47 -26.49
CA VAL A 284 -5.09 0.12 -25.96
C VAL A 284 -6.42 -0.62 -26.12
N PRO A 285 -6.53 -1.57 -27.05
CA PRO A 285 -7.78 -2.29 -27.23
C PRO A 285 -8.09 -3.12 -25.99
N ALA A 286 -9.39 -3.24 -25.66
CA ALA A 286 -9.81 -4.14 -24.60
C ALA A 286 -9.39 -5.59 -24.94
N SER A 287 -8.73 -6.25 -23.99
CA SER A 287 -8.43 -7.68 -24.13
C SER A 287 -9.73 -8.48 -24.11
N PRO A 288 -9.95 -9.42 -25.05
CA PRO A 288 -11.12 -10.29 -25.03
C PRO A 288 -11.06 -11.34 -23.92
N GLY A 289 -9.89 -11.54 -23.31
CA GLY A 289 -9.69 -12.48 -22.21
C GLY A 289 -10.12 -11.92 -20.86
N ASP A 290 -9.74 -12.63 -19.82
CA ASP A 290 -9.90 -12.16 -18.46
C ASP A 290 -9.08 -10.87 -18.23
N PRO A 291 -9.57 -9.95 -17.38
CA PRO A 291 -8.83 -8.75 -17.06
C PRO A 291 -7.55 -9.11 -16.28
N GLU A 292 -6.49 -8.38 -16.59
CA GLU A 292 -5.25 -8.34 -15.82
C GLU A 292 -5.28 -7.13 -14.88
N PRO A 293 -4.60 -7.17 -13.72
CA PRO A 293 -4.47 -6.00 -12.87
C PRO A 293 -3.74 -4.87 -13.58
N LEU A 294 -4.02 -3.64 -13.15
CA LEU A 294 -3.37 -2.46 -13.69
C LEU A 294 -1.87 -2.52 -13.41
N VAL A 295 -1.05 -2.65 -14.44
CA VAL A 295 0.40 -2.50 -14.32
C VAL A 295 0.85 -1.50 -15.36
N LEU A 296 1.48 -0.42 -14.91
CA LEU A 296 2.00 0.69 -15.71
C LEU A 296 3.54 0.70 -15.65
N ARG A 297 4.19 1.32 -16.63
CA ARG A 297 5.65 1.55 -16.61
C ARG A 297 6.01 2.97 -17.01
N CYS A 298 7.01 3.52 -16.32
CA CYS A 298 7.68 4.76 -16.73
C CYS A 298 9.18 4.63 -16.51
N ARG A 299 9.94 5.58 -17.04
CA ARG A 299 11.38 5.67 -16.76
C ARG A 299 11.66 6.61 -15.60
N THR A 300 12.76 6.38 -14.92
CA THR A 300 13.34 7.32 -13.96
C THR A 300 13.56 8.68 -14.64
N GLY A 301 13.16 9.75 -13.97
CA GLY A 301 13.13 11.13 -14.46
C GLY A 301 11.85 11.52 -15.22
N GLU A 302 10.98 10.58 -15.57
CA GLU A 302 9.70 10.91 -16.20
C GLU A 302 8.66 11.35 -15.17
N TRP A 303 7.80 12.27 -15.60
CA TRP A 303 6.50 12.49 -15.01
C TRP A 303 5.50 11.47 -15.57
N VAL A 304 4.67 10.95 -14.69
CA VAL A 304 3.51 10.12 -15.03
C VAL A 304 2.26 10.95 -14.81
N GLU A 305 1.46 11.11 -15.86
CA GLU A 305 0.13 11.73 -15.79
C GLU A 305 -0.93 10.68 -16.09
N VAL A 306 -1.86 10.49 -15.14
CA VAL A 306 -2.97 9.55 -15.27
C VAL A 306 -4.27 10.33 -15.34
N GLU A 307 -5.00 10.19 -16.44
CA GLU A 307 -6.40 10.60 -16.56
C GLU A 307 -7.28 9.40 -16.19
N LEU A 308 -7.85 9.40 -14.97
CA LEU A 308 -8.77 8.37 -14.49
C LEU A 308 -10.22 8.78 -14.78
N HIS A 309 -10.94 7.95 -15.51
CA HIS A 309 -12.38 8.08 -15.77
C HIS A 309 -13.16 7.09 -14.90
N ASN A 310 -14.07 7.60 -14.09
CA ASN A 310 -14.97 6.76 -13.29
C ASN A 310 -16.18 6.32 -14.14
N ARG A 311 -16.30 5.02 -14.45
CA ARG A 311 -17.48 4.41 -15.08
C ARG A 311 -18.24 3.47 -14.15
N LEU A 312 -18.07 3.62 -12.83
CA LEU A 312 -18.91 2.95 -11.85
C LEU A 312 -20.35 3.47 -11.94
N PRO A 313 -21.35 2.67 -11.51
CA PRO A 313 -22.73 3.15 -11.37
C PRO A 313 -22.83 4.30 -10.36
N GLU A 314 -23.97 5.01 -10.36
CA GLU A 314 -24.22 6.09 -9.39
C GLU A 314 -24.29 5.60 -7.94
N GLU A 315 -24.73 4.35 -7.75
CA GLU A 315 -24.83 3.69 -6.46
C GLU A 315 -24.26 2.28 -6.56
N LEU A 316 -23.33 1.95 -5.65
CA LEU A 316 -22.82 0.61 -5.42
C LEU A 316 -23.48 -0.01 -4.18
N ALA A 317 -23.71 -1.32 -4.23
CA ALA A 317 -24.22 -2.07 -3.10
C ALA A 317 -23.06 -2.79 -2.38
N PRO A 318 -23.09 -2.86 -1.04
CA PRO A 318 -22.17 -3.72 -0.30
C PRO A 318 -22.38 -5.18 -0.67
N GLU A 319 -21.30 -5.92 -0.83
CA GLU A 319 -21.33 -7.37 -1.01
C GLU A 319 -21.85 -8.09 0.25
N PRO A 320 -22.64 -9.18 0.09
CA PRO A 320 -23.02 -10.01 1.22
C PRO A 320 -21.82 -10.82 1.71
N PHE A 321 -21.81 -11.16 3.01
CA PHE A 321 -20.75 -11.96 3.64
C PHE A 321 -19.34 -11.34 3.55
N ALA A 322 -19.23 -10.01 3.44
CA ALA A 322 -17.95 -9.33 3.42
C ALA A 322 -17.05 -9.78 4.60
N PRO A 323 -15.73 -9.97 4.39
CA PRO A 323 -14.78 -10.07 5.50
C PRO A 323 -14.96 -8.84 6.38
N THR A 324 -15.04 -9.09 7.67
CA THR A 324 -15.35 -8.05 8.66
C THR A 324 -14.06 -7.47 9.24
N VAL A 325 -14.18 -6.28 9.83
CA VAL A 325 -13.14 -5.70 10.69
C VAL A 325 -13.66 -5.62 12.13
N PRO A 326 -12.79 -5.52 13.15
CA PRO A 326 -13.24 -5.37 14.52
C PRO A 326 -14.09 -4.10 14.69
N VAL A 327 -15.13 -4.18 15.53
CA VAL A 327 -16.01 -3.04 15.84
C VAL A 327 -16.70 -2.46 14.60
N GLU A 328 -17.00 -3.31 13.61
CA GLU A 328 -17.77 -2.90 12.43
C GLU A 328 -19.27 -2.85 12.71
N ASP A 329 -19.93 -1.78 12.25
CA ASP A 329 -21.38 -1.62 12.33
C ASP A 329 -22.08 -2.45 11.22
N HIS A 330 -23.36 -2.78 11.40
CA HIS A 330 -24.13 -3.51 10.38
C HIS A 330 -24.35 -2.71 9.08
N GLU A 331 -24.26 -1.38 9.13
CA GLU A 331 -24.35 -0.50 7.97
C GLU A 331 -22.94 -0.20 7.44
N ARG A 332 -22.56 -0.84 6.33
CA ARG A 332 -21.29 -0.59 5.62
C ARG A 332 -21.56 0.22 4.35
N PRO A 333 -21.36 1.56 4.36
CA PRO A 333 -21.53 2.36 3.16
C PRO A 333 -20.43 2.04 2.16
N VAL A 334 -20.76 2.11 0.87
CA VAL A 334 -19.83 1.90 -0.24
C VAL A 334 -19.82 3.16 -1.10
N SER A 335 -18.65 3.72 -1.37
CA SER A 335 -18.54 4.87 -2.26
C SER A 335 -18.70 4.44 -3.71
N SER A 336 -19.36 5.27 -4.52
CA SER A 336 -19.28 5.13 -5.99
C SER A 336 -18.22 6.05 -6.61
N GLN A 337 -17.46 6.77 -5.78
CA GLN A 337 -16.30 7.53 -6.22
C GLN A 337 -15.07 6.61 -6.31
N VAL A 338 -14.14 6.94 -7.21
CA VAL A 338 -12.87 6.21 -7.34
C VAL A 338 -11.71 7.19 -7.32
N SER A 339 -10.52 6.67 -7.07
CA SER A 339 -9.27 7.41 -7.16
C SER A 339 -8.09 6.50 -7.43
N LEU A 340 -6.93 7.07 -7.72
CA LEU A 340 -5.69 6.32 -7.83
C LEU A 340 -4.61 7.02 -7.02
N HIS A 341 -4.08 6.32 -6.02
CA HIS A 341 -2.93 6.74 -5.23
C HIS A 341 -1.70 5.96 -5.67
N ALA A 342 -0.56 6.64 -5.83
CA ALA A 342 0.74 6.01 -6.07
C ALA A 342 1.62 6.15 -4.84
N ASP A 343 1.95 5.02 -4.23
CA ASP A 343 2.91 4.98 -3.13
C ASP A 343 4.32 5.43 -3.58
N LEU A 344 5.17 5.89 -2.65
CA LEU A 344 6.61 6.12 -2.84
C LEU A 344 7.07 7.22 -3.83
N LEU A 345 6.22 7.63 -4.78
CA LEU A 345 6.53 8.67 -5.77
C LEU A 345 6.43 10.09 -5.19
N CYS A 346 7.08 11.04 -5.87
CA CYS A 346 7.01 12.45 -5.53
C CYS A 346 5.82 13.12 -6.21
N PHE A 347 5.02 13.87 -5.44
CA PHE A 347 3.90 14.67 -5.96
C PHE A 347 3.48 15.74 -4.95
N ASP A 348 2.63 16.66 -5.39
CA ASP A 348 1.95 17.61 -4.51
C ASP A 348 0.70 16.94 -3.91
N VAL A 349 0.67 16.70 -2.60
CA VAL A 349 -0.43 15.99 -1.92
C VAL A 349 -1.79 16.70 -2.04
N ARG A 350 -1.81 17.98 -2.41
CA ARG A 350 -3.04 18.73 -2.65
C ARG A 350 -3.71 18.37 -3.99
N HIS A 351 -2.97 17.74 -4.92
CA HIS A 351 -3.40 17.53 -6.30
C HIS A 351 -3.04 16.16 -6.91
N GLY A 352 -2.12 15.40 -6.33
CA GLY A 352 -1.61 14.14 -6.86
C GLY A 352 -1.79 12.93 -5.94
N ASP A 353 -2.47 13.09 -4.81
CA ASP A 353 -2.57 12.03 -3.79
C ASP A 353 -3.65 10.98 -4.13
N GLY A 354 -4.78 11.40 -4.69
CA GLY A 354 -5.92 10.51 -4.89
C GLY A 354 -6.75 10.24 -3.62
N ALA A 355 -6.33 10.73 -2.45
CA ALA A 355 -7.13 10.68 -1.23
C ALA A 355 -7.64 12.08 -0.84
N ASN A 356 -8.83 12.16 -0.24
CA ASN A 356 -9.38 13.41 0.30
C ASN A 356 -8.89 13.60 1.74
N VAL A 357 -7.64 14.00 1.91
CA VAL A 357 -6.97 14.05 3.22
C VAL A 357 -7.03 15.44 3.84
N GLY A 358 -7.44 15.50 5.11
CA GLY A 358 -7.39 16.71 5.92
C GLY A 358 -8.03 17.90 5.22
N ARG A 359 -7.26 18.98 5.09
CA ARG A 359 -7.62 20.23 4.43
C ARG A 359 -7.21 20.28 2.97
N ASN A 360 -6.84 19.19 2.31
CA ASN A 360 -6.56 19.19 0.87
C ASN A 360 -7.86 19.31 0.04
N PRO A 361 -7.80 19.82 -1.22
CA PRO A 361 -8.92 19.76 -2.16
C PRO A 361 -9.42 18.33 -2.41
N ARG A 362 -10.62 18.20 -3.01
CA ARG A 362 -11.15 16.89 -3.43
C ARG A 362 -10.31 16.35 -4.60
N GLN A 363 -9.91 15.08 -4.52
CA GLN A 363 -9.08 14.37 -5.49
C GLN A 363 -9.73 13.08 -6.02
N THR A 364 -10.93 12.73 -5.55
CA THR A 364 -11.70 11.56 -6.00
C THR A 364 -12.64 11.92 -7.15
N ALA A 365 -12.83 11.00 -8.10
CA ALA A 365 -13.74 11.14 -9.23
C ALA A 365 -15.11 10.53 -8.92
N ARG A 366 -16.19 11.31 -9.06
CA ARG A 366 -17.57 10.80 -9.00
C ARG A 366 -17.93 9.98 -10.25
N PRO A 367 -19.01 9.19 -10.22
CA PRO A 367 -19.52 8.50 -11.42
C PRO A 367 -19.62 9.43 -12.62
N GLY A 368 -19.03 9.03 -13.75
CA GLY A 368 -18.94 9.81 -15.00
C GLY A 368 -17.90 10.94 -15.02
N GLU A 369 -17.25 11.23 -13.89
CA GLU A 369 -16.22 12.26 -13.78
C GLU A 369 -14.84 11.73 -14.23
N ARG A 370 -13.97 12.65 -14.65
CA ARG A 370 -12.55 12.39 -14.87
C ARG A 370 -11.69 13.22 -13.93
N VAL A 371 -10.61 12.64 -13.44
CA VAL A 371 -9.61 13.30 -12.60
C VAL A 371 -8.21 13.01 -13.15
N ILE A 372 -7.28 13.95 -12.93
CA ILE A 372 -5.90 13.83 -13.40
C ILE A 372 -4.95 13.78 -12.21
N TYR A 373 -4.14 12.72 -12.13
CA TYR A 373 -3.04 12.59 -11.17
C TYR A 373 -1.70 12.80 -11.86
N ARG A 374 -0.73 13.34 -11.13
CA ARG A 374 0.62 13.59 -11.63
C ARG A 374 1.66 13.21 -10.59
N TRP A 375 2.57 12.33 -10.99
CA TRP A 375 3.63 11.80 -10.15
C TRP A 375 4.97 11.92 -10.85
N HIS A 376 6.01 12.24 -10.09
CA HIS A 376 7.38 12.32 -10.59
C HIS A 376 8.18 11.11 -10.11
N ALA A 377 8.69 10.34 -11.07
CA ALA A 377 9.53 9.18 -10.82
C ALA A 377 11.01 9.60 -10.75
N ASP A 378 11.39 10.35 -9.72
CA ASP A 378 12.69 11.01 -9.64
C ASP A 378 13.88 10.07 -9.34
N ALA A 379 13.60 8.82 -8.98
CA ALA A 379 14.60 7.78 -8.73
C ALA A 379 14.10 6.41 -9.19
N GLU A 380 15.03 5.49 -9.49
CA GLU A 380 14.72 4.09 -9.77
C GLU A 380 14.28 3.40 -8.48
N VAL A 381 12.98 3.45 -8.21
CA VAL A 381 12.37 2.85 -7.01
C VAL A 381 11.81 1.45 -7.26
N GLY A 382 11.81 1.00 -8.52
CA GLY A 382 11.21 -0.26 -8.92
C GLY A 382 9.68 -0.21 -8.83
N PRO A 383 9.02 -1.21 -8.22
CA PRO A 383 7.57 -1.29 -8.20
C PRO A 383 6.98 -0.38 -7.13
N VAL A 384 5.85 0.22 -7.47
CA VAL A 384 5.02 1.09 -6.64
C VAL A 384 3.61 0.50 -6.60
N LEU A 385 3.00 0.42 -5.42
CA LEU A 385 1.59 0.07 -5.30
C LEU A 385 0.72 1.21 -5.83
N LEU A 386 -0.22 0.86 -6.71
CA LEU A 386 -1.34 1.71 -7.09
C LEU A 386 -2.60 1.19 -6.40
N GLN A 387 -3.37 2.07 -5.76
CA GLN A 387 -4.56 1.67 -5.00
C GLN A 387 -5.63 2.76 -4.99
N ASP A 388 -6.89 2.34 -4.91
CA ASP A 388 -8.00 3.25 -4.61
C ASP A 388 -7.94 3.72 -3.15
N MET A 389 -8.14 5.03 -2.96
CA MET A 389 -8.25 5.66 -1.63
C MET A 389 -9.57 6.42 -1.49
N ALA A 390 -10.49 6.30 -2.46
CA ALA A 390 -11.85 6.81 -2.34
C ALA A 390 -12.66 5.90 -1.40
N ASP A 391 -12.38 4.60 -1.38
CA ASP A 391 -12.98 3.69 -0.42
C ASP A 391 -12.00 2.56 -0.08
N PHE A 392 -11.13 2.82 0.90
CA PHE A 392 -10.11 1.86 1.30
C PHE A 392 -10.71 0.57 1.85
N ARG A 393 -11.95 0.61 2.39
CA ARG A 393 -12.60 -0.49 3.09
C ARG A 393 -13.28 -1.45 2.12
N ASN A 394 -13.72 -0.96 0.96
CA ASN A 394 -14.55 -1.73 0.03
C ASN A 394 -13.88 -1.99 -1.32
N HIS A 395 -13.05 -1.08 -1.84
CA HIS A 395 -12.59 -1.20 -3.24
C HIS A 395 -11.37 -2.09 -3.43
N ARG A 396 -10.45 -2.12 -2.45
CA ARG A 396 -9.16 -2.81 -2.59
C ARG A 396 -9.33 -4.31 -2.77
N HIS A 397 -10.14 -4.94 -1.92
CA HIS A 397 -10.39 -6.38 -1.99
C HIS A 397 -11.32 -6.80 -3.14
N HIS A 398 -11.95 -5.83 -3.82
CA HIS A 398 -12.72 -6.05 -5.06
C HIS A 398 -11.92 -5.76 -6.35
N GLY A 399 -10.65 -5.37 -6.23
CA GLY A 399 -9.74 -5.33 -7.37
C GLY A 399 -9.30 -3.96 -7.84
N LEU A 400 -9.68 -2.84 -7.19
CA LEU A 400 -9.08 -1.52 -7.52
C LEU A 400 -7.66 -1.37 -6.96
N VAL A 401 -6.76 -2.19 -7.48
CA VAL A 401 -5.33 -2.29 -7.15
C VAL A 401 -4.51 -2.38 -8.43
N GLY A 402 -3.23 -2.05 -8.33
CA GLY A 402 -2.30 -2.12 -9.45
C GLY A 402 -0.86 -1.85 -9.04
N ALA A 403 0.00 -1.69 -10.03
CA ALA A 403 1.39 -1.34 -9.85
C ALA A 403 1.86 -0.33 -10.92
N LEU A 404 2.82 0.50 -10.54
CA LEU A 404 3.65 1.27 -11.48
C LEU A 404 5.10 0.82 -11.29
N VAL A 405 5.76 0.37 -12.36
CA VAL A 405 7.19 0.04 -12.32
C VAL A 405 7.97 1.23 -12.86
N VAL A 406 8.88 1.74 -12.04
CA VAL A 406 9.86 2.76 -12.42
C VAL A 406 11.12 2.06 -12.93
N GLU A 407 11.29 2.10 -14.23
CA GLU A 407 12.43 1.55 -14.95
C GLU A 407 13.65 2.49 -14.88
N PRO A 408 14.86 1.98 -15.17
CA PRO A 408 16.02 2.83 -15.43
C PRO A 408 15.75 3.90 -16.49
N ALA A 409 16.48 5.02 -16.44
CA ALA A 409 16.22 6.22 -17.24
C ALA A 409 16.35 6.01 -18.77
N ASP A 410 17.05 4.95 -19.18
CA ASP A 410 17.34 4.57 -20.57
C ASP A 410 16.73 3.22 -20.97
N ALA A 411 16.09 2.51 -20.03
CA ALA A 411 15.49 1.22 -20.27
C ALA A 411 14.28 1.32 -21.20
N THR A 412 14.08 0.32 -22.06
CA THR A 412 12.86 0.23 -22.87
C THR A 412 12.18 -1.12 -22.63
N PRO A 413 10.93 -1.12 -22.12
CA PRO A 413 10.17 -2.34 -21.96
C PRO A 413 9.60 -2.77 -23.31
N TYR A 414 9.81 -4.02 -23.68
CA TYR A 414 9.26 -4.65 -24.87
C TYR A 414 8.31 -5.78 -24.50
N ARG A 415 7.39 -6.09 -25.40
CA ARG A 415 6.46 -7.21 -25.20
C ARG A 415 7.23 -8.53 -25.12
N PRO A 416 6.86 -9.43 -24.18
CA PRO A 416 7.49 -10.73 -24.07
C PRO A 416 7.29 -11.56 -25.34
N ASP A 417 8.25 -12.43 -25.65
CA ASP A 417 8.08 -13.42 -26.71
C ASP A 417 7.15 -14.55 -26.23
N PRO A 418 5.99 -14.78 -26.84
CA PRO A 418 5.20 -15.97 -26.54
C PRO A 418 5.93 -17.28 -26.91
N GLU A 419 6.83 -17.26 -27.89
CA GLU A 419 7.60 -18.42 -28.35
C GLU A 419 8.97 -18.55 -27.67
N LEU A 420 9.36 -17.54 -26.86
CA LEU A 420 10.66 -17.46 -26.18
C LEU A 420 11.87 -17.61 -27.14
N ASP A 421 11.75 -17.12 -28.38
CA ASP A 421 12.81 -17.21 -29.39
C ASP A 421 14.09 -16.44 -28.95
N PRO A 422 15.24 -17.13 -28.83
CA PRO A 422 16.52 -16.50 -28.51
C PRO A 422 17.12 -15.64 -29.63
N GLU A 423 16.71 -15.84 -30.88
CA GLU A 423 17.27 -15.12 -32.03
C GLU A 423 16.39 -13.96 -32.51
N GLY A 424 15.15 -13.86 -31.99
CA GLY A 424 14.19 -12.83 -32.34
C GLY A 424 14.58 -11.43 -31.85
N ALA A 425 14.59 -10.45 -32.76
CA ALA A 425 14.84 -9.05 -32.42
C ALA A 425 13.71 -8.48 -31.53
N VAL A 426 13.98 -8.29 -30.24
CA VAL A 426 12.99 -7.88 -29.24
C VAL A 426 12.35 -6.52 -29.55
N ALA A 427 13.11 -5.60 -30.16
CA ALA A 427 12.60 -4.30 -30.61
C ALA A 427 11.44 -4.39 -31.63
N ALA A 428 11.38 -5.48 -32.41
CA ALA A 428 10.30 -5.68 -33.40
C ALA A 428 8.95 -6.05 -32.75
N ARG A 429 8.94 -6.44 -31.47
CA ARG A 429 7.74 -6.87 -30.73
C ARG A 429 6.87 -5.69 -30.25
N GLY A 430 7.44 -4.48 -30.29
CA GLY A 430 6.80 -3.26 -29.81
C GLY A 430 6.93 -3.06 -28.30
N GLU A 431 6.86 -1.80 -27.88
CA GLU A 431 7.03 -1.40 -26.48
C GLU A 431 5.87 -1.90 -25.60
N ALA A 432 6.17 -2.25 -24.34
CA ALA A 432 5.22 -2.73 -23.34
C ALA A 432 5.18 -1.79 -22.12
N TRP A 433 4.56 -0.62 -22.28
CA TRP A 433 4.40 0.36 -21.18
C TRP A 433 3.28 0.01 -20.19
N HIS A 434 2.62 -1.14 -20.37
CA HIS A 434 1.60 -1.67 -19.48
C HIS A 434 1.61 -3.20 -19.51
N GLY A 435 0.98 -3.81 -18.49
CA GLY A 435 0.84 -5.27 -18.36
C GLY A 435 1.85 -5.88 -17.37
N PRO A 436 1.59 -7.09 -16.85
CA PRO A 436 2.39 -7.68 -15.78
C PRO A 436 3.73 -8.25 -16.24
N ARG A 437 4.03 -8.27 -17.55
CA ARG A 437 5.28 -8.80 -18.10
C ARG A 437 5.90 -7.90 -19.16
N ALA A 438 7.23 -7.82 -19.14
CA ALA A 438 8.02 -7.13 -20.15
C ALA A 438 9.43 -7.74 -20.26
N ASN A 439 10.02 -7.65 -21.45
CA ASN A 439 11.46 -7.82 -21.65
C ASN A 439 12.11 -6.43 -21.54
N ILE A 440 13.02 -6.25 -20.58
CA ILE A 440 13.67 -4.95 -20.32
C ILE A 440 15.06 -4.92 -20.95
N ASP A 441 15.21 -4.10 -22.00
CA ASP A 441 16.49 -3.80 -22.62
C ASP A 441 17.21 -2.77 -21.76
N HIS A 442 18.29 -3.20 -21.10
CA HIS A 442 19.05 -2.37 -20.17
C HIS A 442 20.45 -2.14 -20.74
N PRO A 443 20.87 -0.90 -21.00
CA PRO A 443 22.14 -0.64 -21.70
C PRO A 443 23.39 -1.06 -20.91
N ASP A 444 23.31 -1.12 -19.58
CA ASP A 444 24.38 -1.64 -18.71
C ASP A 444 24.48 -3.18 -18.63
N SER A 445 23.57 -3.90 -19.30
CA SER A 445 23.56 -5.37 -19.35
C SER A 445 23.51 -5.85 -20.80
N GLU A 446 24.46 -6.70 -21.21
CA GLU A 446 24.35 -7.37 -22.52
C GLU A 446 23.19 -8.37 -22.58
N ALA A 447 22.63 -8.76 -21.43
CA ALA A 447 21.50 -9.67 -21.33
C ALA A 447 20.18 -8.93 -21.05
N MET A 448 19.16 -9.24 -21.84
CA MET A 448 17.77 -8.82 -21.64
C MET A 448 17.23 -9.40 -20.32
N LYS A 449 16.59 -8.56 -19.49
CA LYS A 449 15.92 -9.05 -18.27
C LYS A 449 14.46 -9.42 -18.56
N GLU A 450 14.02 -10.57 -18.07
CA GLU A 450 12.62 -11.00 -18.07
C GLU A 450 11.94 -10.44 -16.81
N GLU A 451 11.04 -9.47 -16.97
CA GLU A 451 10.37 -8.82 -15.85
C GLU A 451 8.95 -9.36 -15.64
N ILE A 452 8.63 -9.64 -14.38
CA ILE A 452 7.35 -10.20 -13.94
C ILE A 452 6.82 -9.36 -12.77
N VAL A 453 5.55 -8.97 -12.79
CA VAL A 453 4.88 -8.27 -11.70
C VAL A 453 3.82 -9.17 -11.07
N VAL A 454 4.02 -9.49 -9.80
CA VAL A 454 3.11 -10.27 -8.96
C VAL A 454 2.44 -9.35 -7.94
N ILE A 455 1.12 -9.28 -7.99
CA ILE A 455 0.31 -8.51 -7.04
C ILE A 455 -0.41 -9.49 -6.11
N LEU A 456 -0.04 -9.47 -4.84
CA LEU A 456 -0.67 -10.25 -3.77
C LEU A 456 -1.90 -9.50 -3.24
N GLN A 457 -3.03 -10.19 -3.13
CA GLN A 457 -4.24 -9.72 -2.47
C GLN A 457 -4.71 -10.72 -1.42
N ASP A 458 -5.34 -10.21 -0.36
CA ASP A 458 -6.11 -10.96 0.63
C ASP A 458 -7.39 -10.19 0.98
N GLY A 459 -8.18 -10.72 1.93
CA GLY A 459 -9.48 -10.14 2.26
C GLY A 459 -10.49 -10.23 1.12
N LEU A 460 -10.29 -11.12 0.15
CA LEU A 460 -11.22 -11.26 -0.99
C LEU A 460 -12.52 -11.92 -0.53
N ARG A 461 -13.65 -11.60 -1.17
CA ARG A 461 -14.90 -12.35 -1.01
C ARG A 461 -15.35 -12.98 -2.32
N LEU A 462 -15.07 -14.28 -2.46
CA LEU A 462 -15.38 -15.03 -3.67
C LEU A 462 -16.64 -15.87 -3.48
N PHE A 463 -17.35 -16.15 -4.57
CA PHE A 463 -18.58 -16.92 -4.59
C PHE A 463 -18.49 -18.08 -5.57
N LEU A 464 -19.02 -19.24 -5.15
CA LEU A 464 -19.04 -20.43 -5.98
C LEU A 464 -19.94 -20.20 -7.21
N ASN A 465 -19.34 -20.22 -8.40
CA ASN A 465 -19.98 -19.90 -9.68
C ASN A 465 -20.70 -18.54 -9.70
N GLY A 466 -20.24 -17.59 -8.88
CA GLY A 466 -20.88 -16.27 -8.73
C GLY A 466 -22.22 -16.28 -7.99
N ASN A 467 -22.59 -17.39 -7.32
CA ASN A 467 -23.84 -17.48 -6.59
C ASN A 467 -23.72 -16.85 -5.19
N LEU A 468 -24.44 -15.76 -4.98
CA LEU A 468 -24.42 -14.98 -3.72
C LEU A 468 -24.81 -15.78 -2.48
N GLY A 469 -25.55 -16.89 -2.62
CA GLY A 469 -25.89 -17.77 -1.50
C GLY A 469 -24.79 -18.74 -1.08
N PHE A 470 -23.68 -18.80 -1.83
CA PHE A 470 -22.57 -19.75 -1.62
C PHE A 470 -21.23 -19.01 -1.65
N PRO A 471 -20.92 -18.19 -0.62
CA PRO A 471 -19.58 -17.62 -0.48
C PRO A 471 -18.55 -18.75 -0.29
N ALA A 472 -17.35 -18.54 -0.82
CA ALA A 472 -16.21 -19.40 -0.54
C ALA A 472 -15.92 -19.35 0.98
N PRO A 473 -15.64 -20.51 1.61
CA PRO A 473 -15.43 -20.57 3.04
C PRO A 473 -14.12 -19.88 3.43
N ASP A 474 -14.15 -19.19 4.56
CA ASP A 474 -12.94 -18.70 5.23
C ASP A 474 -12.18 -19.88 5.87
N ILE A 475 -10.94 -19.61 6.31
CA ILE A 475 -10.17 -20.60 7.06
C ILE A 475 -10.92 -20.91 8.36
N PRO A 476 -11.03 -22.18 8.78
CA PRO A 476 -11.70 -22.52 10.03
C PRO A 476 -11.05 -21.83 11.23
N ALA A 477 -11.88 -21.47 12.20
CA ALA A 477 -11.44 -20.96 13.50
C ALA A 477 -10.52 -21.95 14.23
N ASP A 478 -9.66 -21.44 15.11
CA ASP A 478 -8.79 -22.29 15.90
C ASP A 478 -9.60 -23.13 16.92
N PRO A 479 -9.05 -24.27 17.40
CA PRO A 479 -9.76 -25.13 18.33
C PRO A 479 -10.16 -24.42 19.62
N GLY A 480 -11.46 -24.22 19.81
CA GLY A 480 -12.02 -23.52 20.98
C GLY A 480 -12.69 -22.19 20.63
N GLU A 481 -12.51 -21.72 19.40
CA GLU A 481 -13.15 -20.48 18.91
C GLU A 481 -14.43 -20.79 18.12
N GLY A 482 -15.42 -19.92 18.28
CA GLY A 482 -16.72 -20.05 17.61
C GLY A 482 -16.77 -19.51 16.18
N ARG A 483 -15.77 -18.71 15.78
CA ARG A 483 -15.68 -18.02 14.48
C ARG A 483 -14.22 -17.74 14.13
N ALA A 484 -13.92 -17.62 12.85
CA ALA A 484 -12.60 -17.21 12.39
C ALA A 484 -12.32 -15.74 12.76
N ASP A 485 -11.07 -15.45 13.10
CA ASP A 485 -10.57 -14.11 13.37
C ASP A 485 -10.82 -13.16 12.19
N HIS A 486 -10.99 -11.87 12.49
CA HIS A 486 -11.27 -10.86 11.48
C HIS A 486 -10.15 -10.76 10.44
N GLU A 487 -8.94 -11.05 10.87
CA GLU A 487 -7.68 -10.97 10.16
C GLU A 487 -7.46 -12.17 9.23
N ASP A 488 -8.13 -13.30 9.47
CA ASP A 488 -8.06 -14.51 8.65
C ASP A 488 -9.19 -14.61 7.61
N GLN A 489 -10.23 -13.80 7.75
CA GLN A 489 -11.37 -13.79 6.85
C GLN A 489 -10.99 -13.32 5.45
N GLY A 490 -11.61 -13.95 4.46
CA GLY A 490 -11.42 -13.64 3.05
C GLY A 490 -10.37 -14.53 2.36
N GLN A 491 -10.66 -14.78 1.09
CA GLN A 491 -9.80 -15.54 0.20
C GLN A 491 -8.59 -14.71 -0.21
N LYS A 492 -7.61 -15.37 -0.84
CA LYS A 492 -6.32 -14.78 -1.18
C LYS A 492 -6.01 -15.08 -2.65
N GLY A 493 -5.21 -14.23 -3.30
CA GLY A 493 -4.90 -14.42 -4.71
C GLY A 493 -3.70 -13.63 -5.21
N PHE A 494 -3.22 -14.04 -6.39
CA PHE A 494 -2.22 -13.33 -7.17
C PHE A 494 -2.83 -12.85 -8.48
N ASN A 495 -2.67 -11.57 -8.81
CA ASN A 495 -3.07 -10.98 -10.09
C ASN A 495 -4.50 -11.37 -10.53
N TYR A 496 -5.48 -11.20 -9.62
CA TYR A 496 -6.88 -11.60 -9.85
C TYR A 496 -7.12 -13.10 -10.06
N ARG A 497 -6.25 -13.96 -9.52
CA ARG A 497 -6.38 -15.42 -9.61
C ARG A 497 -6.08 -16.11 -8.30
N THR A 498 -6.69 -17.28 -8.10
CA THR A 498 -6.46 -18.11 -6.92
C THR A 498 -6.62 -19.59 -7.25
N GLU A 499 -5.82 -20.45 -6.63
CA GLU A 499 -5.95 -21.91 -6.75
C GLU A 499 -5.90 -22.59 -5.37
N PRO A 500 -7.02 -22.58 -4.61
CA PRO A 500 -7.07 -23.26 -3.32
C PRO A 500 -6.70 -24.74 -3.44
N THR A 501 -5.82 -25.22 -2.56
CA THR A 501 -5.23 -26.57 -2.61
C THR A 501 -5.19 -27.17 -1.22
N GLY A 502 -5.07 -28.50 -1.10
CA GLY A 502 -5.03 -29.14 0.21
C GLY A 502 -4.60 -30.60 0.17
N PRO A 503 -4.49 -31.26 1.33
CA PRO A 503 -4.07 -32.66 1.40
C PRO A 503 -5.08 -33.57 0.68
N PRO A 504 -4.62 -34.64 -0.01
CA PRO A 504 -3.23 -35.08 -0.11
C PRO A 504 -2.42 -34.43 -1.26
N ARG A 505 -3.03 -33.56 -2.09
CA ARG A 505 -2.43 -33.03 -3.32
C ARG A 505 -2.11 -31.54 -3.17
N TRP A 506 -0.95 -31.28 -2.57
CA TRP A 506 -0.40 -29.92 -2.48
C TRP A 506 0.39 -29.59 -3.74
N LEU A 507 0.05 -28.47 -4.39
CA LEU A 507 0.83 -27.95 -5.53
C LEU A 507 0.98 -28.97 -6.69
N ASP A 508 -0.01 -29.86 -6.85
CA ASP A 508 0.00 -30.99 -7.79
C ASP A 508 -1.00 -30.75 -8.94
N LEU A 509 -0.80 -29.64 -9.66
CA LEU A 509 -1.58 -29.26 -10.86
C LEU A 509 -0.64 -28.64 -11.89
N ASP A 510 -0.73 -29.10 -13.14
CA ASP A 510 0.10 -28.62 -14.26
C ASP A 510 -0.30 -27.22 -14.75
N GLU A 511 -1.57 -26.86 -14.55
CA GLU A 511 -2.19 -25.60 -14.98
C GLU A 511 -3.10 -25.07 -13.86
N PRO A 512 -2.53 -24.49 -12.78
CA PRO A 512 -3.34 -23.82 -11.77
C PRO A 512 -3.99 -22.57 -12.36
N ALA A 513 -5.09 -22.09 -11.77
CA ALA A 513 -5.71 -20.85 -12.18
C ALA A 513 -4.84 -19.61 -11.89
N THR A 514 -3.91 -19.70 -10.93
CA THR A 514 -2.90 -18.67 -10.68
C THR A 514 -1.92 -18.53 -11.85
N PRO A 515 -1.26 -17.36 -12.00
CA PRO A 515 -0.39 -17.15 -13.16
C PRO A 515 0.69 -18.22 -13.31
N THR A 516 0.86 -18.71 -14.54
CA THR A 516 2.05 -19.49 -14.92
C THR A 516 3.01 -18.58 -15.66
N TRP A 517 4.16 -18.33 -15.06
CA TRP A 517 5.20 -17.51 -15.64
C TRP A 517 6.22 -18.38 -16.36
N THR A 518 6.17 -18.45 -17.69
CA THR A 518 7.20 -19.12 -18.48
C THR A 518 8.41 -18.22 -18.71
N VAL A 519 9.61 -18.73 -18.46
CA VAL A 519 10.91 -18.07 -18.70
C VAL A 519 11.91 -19.08 -19.28
N ARG A 520 12.99 -18.61 -19.91
CA ARG A 520 14.05 -19.48 -20.43
C ARG A 520 14.99 -19.94 -19.32
N ALA A 521 15.53 -21.15 -19.46
CA ALA A 521 16.62 -21.64 -18.61
C ALA A 521 17.81 -20.66 -18.62
N GLY A 522 18.28 -20.29 -17.42
CA GLY A 522 19.38 -19.34 -17.26
C GLY A 522 19.05 -17.88 -17.57
N ALA A 523 17.79 -17.52 -17.83
CA ALA A 523 17.39 -16.13 -18.04
C ALA A 523 17.55 -15.29 -16.76
N ASP A 524 17.95 -14.02 -16.89
CA ASP A 524 17.93 -13.09 -15.77
C ASP A 524 16.50 -12.57 -15.55
N VAL A 525 15.92 -12.91 -14.40
CA VAL A 525 14.55 -12.59 -14.03
C VAL A 525 14.53 -11.49 -12.99
N ARG A 526 13.68 -10.48 -13.22
CA ARG A 526 13.32 -9.43 -12.26
C ARG A 526 11.86 -9.61 -11.87
N LEU A 527 11.61 -10.15 -10.68
CA LEU A 527 10.25 -10.34 -10.16
C LEU A 527 9.91 -9.22 -9.18
N HIS A 528 8.95 -8.38 -9.53
CA HIS A 528 8.37 -7.38 -8.66
C HIS A 528 7.21 -7.96 -7.87
N LEU A 529 7.30 -7.87 -6.55
CA LEU A 529 6.24 -8.26 -5.63
C LEU A 529 5.59 -7.00 -5.07
N VAL A 530 4.27 -6.89 -5.23
CA VAL A 530 3.46 -5.79 -4.72
C VAL A 530 2.36 -6.35 -3.83
N THR A 531 2.36 -5.97 -2.56
CA THR A 531 1.39 -6.47 -1.57
C THR A 531 0.21 -5.50 -1.45
N ALA A 532 -0.80 -5.71 -2.30
CA ALA A 532 -2.08 -4.99 -2.27
C ALA A 532 -3.08 -5.67 -1.32
N ALA A 533 -2.61 -6.00 -0.12
CA ALA A 533 -3.39 -6.67 0.90
C ALA A 533 -4.39 -5.72 1.59
N ASP A 534 -5.47 -6.30 2.11
CA ASP A 534 -6.49 -5.69 2.95
C ASP A 534 -6.21 -5.97 4.44
N LYS A 535 -5.80 -7.20 4.77
CA LYS A 535 -5.67 -7.70 6.15
C LYS A 535 -4.31 -7.42 6.79
N PRO A 536 -4.23 -7.32 8.14
CA PRO A 536 -2.99 -6.99 8.84
C PRO A 536 -1.99 -8.16 8.91
N ARG A 537 -2.44 -9.41 8.76
CA ARG A 537 -1.58 -10.59 8.85
C ARG A 537 -0.50 -10.60 7.78
N GLY A 538 0.75 -10.67 8.23
CA GLY A 538 1.92 -10.67 7.36
C GLY A 538 2.00 -11.91 6.47
N HIS A 539 2.27 -11.69 5.19
CA HIS A 539 2.58 -12.73 4.22
C HIS A 539 4.09 -12.98 4.09
N THR A 540 4.41 -14.06 3.41
CA THR A 540 5.75 -14.41 2.98
C THR A 540 5.70 -14.79 1.50
N PHE A 541 6.83 -14.74 0.80
CA PHE A 541 6.90 -15.13 -0.61
C PHE A 541 8.21 -15.86 -0.89
N THR A 542 8.17 -16.96 -1.61
CA THR A 542 9.33 -17.75 -2.00
C THR A 542 9.20 -18.26 -3.42
N VAL A 543 10.34 -18.43 -4.09
CA VAL A 543 10.45 -19.09 -5.39
C VAL A 543 11.34 -20.32 -5.19
N HIS A 544 10.81 -21.50 -5.46
CA HIS A 544 11.52 -22.76 -5.27
C HIS A 544 12.80 -22.80 -6.11
N ALA A 545 13.89 -23.30 -5.54
CA ALA A 545 15.23 -23.43 -6.15
C ALA A 545 15.93 -22.12 -6.57
N HIS A 546 15.34 -20.95 -6.29
CA HIS A 546 15.92 -19.66 -6.64
C HIS A 546 16.35 -18.89 -5.40
N THR A 547 17.40 -18.09 -5.54
CA THR A 547 17.86 -17.16 -4.51
C THR A 547 18.24 -15.83 -5.15
N TRP A 548 18.15 -14.75 -4.39
CA TRP A 548 18.49 -13.39 -4.83
C TRP A 548 19.31 -12.67 -3.75
N PRO A 549 20.07 -11.61 -4.10
CA PRO A 549 20.72 -10.76 -3.11
C PRO A 549 19.70 -10.15 -2.13
N GLY A 550 19.85 -10.40 -0.84
CA GLY A 550 18.98 -9.84 0.20
C GLY A 550 19.17 -8.33 0.40
N TRP A 551 20.38 -7.83 0.14
CA TRP A 551 20.76 -6.43 0.25
C TRP A 551 21.54 -6.01 -1.01
N PRO A 552 20.85 -5.74 -2.14
CA PRO A 552 21.49 -5.45 -3.42
C PRO A 552 22.55 -4.34 -3.36
N GLN A 553 22.38 -3.35 -2.47
CA GLN A 553 23.34 -2.26 -2.25
C GLN A 553 24.72 -2.71 -1.75
N MET A 554 24.85 -3.95 -1.26
CA MET A 554 26.13 -4.57 -0.86
C MET A 554 26.85 -5.29 -2.01
N GLY A 555 26.25 -5.36 -3.21
CA GLY A 555 26.81 -6.04 -4.35
C GLY A 555 27.14 -7.50 -4.05
N SER A 556 28.35 -7.94 -4.40
CA SER A 556 28.81 -9.32 -4.19
C SER A 556 28.92 -9.74 -2.71
N ALA A 557 28.92 -8.79 -1.77
CA ALA A 557 28.93 -9.07 -0.34
C ALA A 557 27.53 -9.32 0.25
N SER A 558 26.47 -9.12 -0.55
CA SER A 558 25.10 -9.38 -0.09
C SER A 558 24.91 -10.86 0.25
N PRO A 559 24.30 -11.20 1.41
CA PRO A 559 23.78 -12.54 1.61
C PRO A 559 22.70 -12.84 0.57
N ARG A 560 22.47 -14.12 0.28
CA ARG A 560 21.41 -14.55 -0.62
C ARG A 560 20.22 -15.06 0.16
N PHE A 561 19.02 -14.66 -0.23
CA PHE A 561 17.75 -15.08 0.35
C PHE A 561 16.96 -15.91 -0.65
N SER A 562 16.13 -16.82 -0.16
CA SER A 562 15.16 -17.60 -0.95
C SER A 562 13.71 -17.24 -0.60
N SER A 563 13.50 -16.32 0.33
CA SER A 563 12.18 -15.92 0.80
C SER A 563 12.18 -14.46 1.24
N VAL A 564 11.05 -13.79 1.03
CA VAL A 564 10.71 -12.50 1.62
C VAL A 564 9.69 -12.74 2.73
N THR A 565 9.78 -11.98 3.82
CA THR A 565 8.92 -12.09 5.00
C THR A 565 8.36 -10.73 5.38
N ALA A 566 7.38 -10.71 6.29
CA ALA A 566 6.77 -9.48 6.82
C ALA A 566 6.15 -8.60 5.73
N LEU A 567 5.53 -9.24 4.73
CA LEU A 567 4.80 -8.57 3.66
C LEU A 567 3.42 -8.19 4.18
N THR A 568 3.17 -6.91 4.37
CA THR A 568 1.87 -6.36 4.84
C THR A 568 1.33 -5.38 3.79
N PRO A 569 0.11 -4.83 3.93
CA PRO A 569 -0.44 -3.89 2.96
C PRO A 569 0.54 -2.75 2.63
N GLY A 570 0.87 -2.59 1.34
CA GLY A 570 1.84 -1.58 0.87
C GLY A 570 3.29 -2.04 0.79
N SER A 571 3.63 -3.25 1.25
CA SER A 571 4.98 -3.80 1.05
C SER A 571 5.26 -4.02 -0.44
N VAL A 572 6.46 -3.61 -0.88
CA VAL A 572 6.95 -3.80 -2.25
C VAL A 572 8.41 -4.23 -2.24
N ASP A 573 8.76 -5.19 -3.09
CA ASP A 573 10.14 -5.66 -3.27
C ASP A 573 10.41 -6.11 -4.71
N THR A 574 11.69 -6.06 -5.10
CA THR A 574 12.20 -6.57 -6.37
C THR A 574 13.16 -7.72 -6.09
N LEU A 575 12.87 -8.88 -6.66
CA LEU A 575 13.68 -10.09 -6.55
C LEU A 575 14.42 -10.31 -7.87
N GLU A 576 15.74 -10.15 -7.86
CA GLU A 576 16.58 -10.39 -9.05
C GLU A 576 17.32 -11.72 -8.92
N PHE A 577 17.05 -12.65 -9.83
CA PHE A 577 17.65 -13.98 -9.83
C PHE A 577 17.82 -14.51 -11.26
N THR A 578 18.77 -15.40 -11.45
CA THR A 578 18.90 -16.17 -12.70
C THR A 578 18.01 -17.40 -12.60
N ALA A 579 17.17 -17.63 -13.60
CA ALA A 579 16.32 -18.81 -13.71
C ALA A 579 17.16 -20.09 -13.70
N ALA A 580 16.62 -21.17 -13.15
CA ALA A 580 17.30 -22.46 -13.06
C ALA A 580 17.80 -22.92 -14.45
N SER A 581 18.94 -23.60 -14.47
CA SER A 581 19.49 -24.16 -15.72
C SER A 581 18.78 -25.44 -16.16
N GLU A 582 18.09 -26.10 -15.24
CA GLU A 582 17.30 -27.31 -15.51
C GLU A 582 15.87 -26.89 -15.87
N PRO A 583 15.35 -27.27 -17.05
CA PRO A 583 13.95 -27.05 -17.38
C PRO A 583 13.02 -27.78 -16.41
N GLY A 584 11.89 -27.16 -16.08
CA GLY A 584 10.91 -27.70 -15.15
C GLY A 584 10.02 -26.63 -14.53
N ASP A 585 9.06 -27.09 -13.73
CA ASP A 585 8.13 -26.23 -13.00
C ASP A 585 8.61 -25.98 -11.58
N TYR A 586 8.78 -24.71 -11.23
CA TYR A 586 9.18 -24.25 -9.92
C TYR A 586 8.02 -23.49 -9.28
N ALA A 587 7.60 -23.89 -8.08
CA ALA A 587 6.54 -23.17 -7.39
C ALA A 587 7.03 -21.79 -6.90
N TYR A 588 6.24 -20.75 -7.16
CA TYR A 588 6.30 -19.51 -6.37
C TYR A 588 5.09 -19.50 -5.42
N ARG A 589 5.26 -19.16 -4.14
CA ARG A 589 4.20 -19.33 -3.13
C ARG A 589 4.45 -18.57 -1.84
N SER A 590 3.44 -18.55 -0.97
CA SER A 590 3.63 -18.20 0.44
C SER A 590 4.36 -19.29 1.22
N GLY A 591 5.13 -18.89 2.24
CA GLY A 591 5.72 -19.72 3.29
C GLY A 591 4.69 -20.40 4.21
N ALA A 592 3.51 -19.81 4.35
CA ALA A 592 2.46 -20.30 5.24
C ALA A 592 1.53 -21.30 4.52
N PHE A 593 1.66 -22.60 4.83
CA PHE A 593 0.87 -23.62 4.14
C PHE A 593 -0.62 -23.58 4.50
N SER A 594 -0.94 -23.64 5.79
CA SER A 594 -2.32 -23.71 6.27
C SER A 594 -3.14 -22.47 5.96
N TRP A 595 -2.53 -21.28 6.03
CA TRP A 595 -3.25 -20.00 6.01
C TRP A 595 -3.18 -19.25 4.67
N ALA A 596 -2.24 -19.61 3.79
CA ALA A 596 -2.01 -18.90 2.54
C ALA A 596 -1.97 -19.84 1.33
N VAL A 597 -1.10 -20.87 1.34
CA VAL A 597 -1.02 -21.82 0.22
C VAL A 597 -2.35 -22.54 0.02
N SER A 598 -2.97 -23.01 1.11
CA SER A 598 -4.27 -23.69 1.04
C SER A 598 -5.39 -22.80 0.45
N GLN A 599 -5.26 -21.49 0.60
CA GLN A 599 -6.18 -20.46 0.09
C GLN A 599 -5.77 -19.94 -1.30
N GLY A 600 -4.77 -20.56 -1.93
CA GLY A 600 -4.40 -20.29 -3.32
C GLY A 600 -3.27 -19.30 -3.53
N LEU A 601 -2.47 -18.96 -2.50
CA LEU A 601 -1.23 -18.19 -2.66
C LEU A 601 -0.05 -19.07 -3.11
N TRP A 602 -0.16 -19.62 -4.33
CA TRP A 602 0.91 -20.30 -5.05
C TRP A 602 0.69 -20.23 -6.57
N GLY A 603 1.73 -20.47 -7.36
CA GLY A 603 1.66 -20.61 -8.81
C GLY A 603 2.96 -21.19 -9.37
N ILE A 604 3.11 -21.17 -10.69
CA ILE A 604 4.22 -21.85 -11.38
C ILE A 604 5.13 -20.82 -12.08
N LEU A 605 6.44 -20.90 -11.80
CA LEU A 605 7.50 -20.39 -12.64
C LEU A 605 7.99 -21.56 -13.51
N ARG A 606 7.61 -21.58 -14.78
CA ARG A 606 7.95 -22.63 -15.74
C ARG A 606 9.24 -22.25 -16.48
N VAL A 607 10.28 -23.04 -16.29
CA VAL A 607 11.57 -22.87 -16.96
C VAL A 607 11.62 -23.81 -18.15
N VAL A 608 11.85 -23.27 -19.35
CA VAL A 608 11.93 -24.04 -20.61
C VAL A 608 13.28 -23.97 -21.29
#